data_AF-A0A5N3XW12-F1
#
_entry.id   AF-A0A5N3XW12-F1
#
_cell.length_a   1.000
_cell.length_b   1.000
_cell.length_c   1.000
_cell.angle_alpha   90.00
_cell.angle_beta   90.00
_cell.angle_gamma   90.00
#
_symmetry.space_group_name_H-M   'P 1'
#
loop_
_entity.id
_entity.type
_entity.pdbx_description
1 polymer ?
#
loop_
_entity_poly.entity_id
_entity_poly.type
_entity_poly.pdbx_seq_one_letter_code
_entity_poly.pdbx_strand_id
1 'polypeptide(L)'
;MYILLLIPSTEEKKKEYEKFFEESIVENFPNMENEIVNQVQEAQRIIKTENKKENLRKFYKGKKHKPLDLRPKKTRAMRRWLNKHEENLKTKKQQREEQLYPFWKYAVKA
;
A
#
# COMPACT_ATOMS: atom_id res chain seq x y z
N MET A 1 -51.51 -28.68 28.81
CA MET A 1 -51.96 -27.43 28.16
C MET A 1 -50.82 -26.43 28.30
N TYR A 2 -50.17 -26.12 27.18
CA TYR A 2 -48.92 -25.37 27.10
C TYR A 2 -49.11 -23.92 27.56
N ILE A 3 -48.24 -23.44 28.45
CA ILE A 3 -47.91 -22.01 28.53
C ILE A 3 -46.39 -21.94 28.34
N LEU A 4 -46.00 -21.89 27.06
CA LEU A 4 -44.66 -21.46 26.66
C LEU A 4 -44.56 -19.99 27.02
N LEU A 5 -44.02 -19.67 28.19
CA LEU A 5 -43.57 -18.31 28.49
C LEU A 5 -42.48 -17.99 27.47
N LEU A 6 -42.83 -17.12 26.52
CA LEU A 6 -41.92 -16.55 25.54
C LEU A 6 -40.93 -15.67 26.30
N ILE A 7 -39.88 -16.29 26.84
CA ILE A 7 -38.71 -15.58 27.36
C ILE A 7 -38.12 -14.87 26.14
N PRO A 8 -38.08 -13.52 26.11
CA PRO A 8 -37.41 -12.83 25.02
C PRO A 8 -35.99 -13.36 24.99
N SER A 9 -35.59 -13.90 23.83
CA SER A 9 -34.30 -14.55 23.68
C SER A 9 -33.21 -13.62 24.21
N THR A 10 -32.14 -14.17 24.79
CA THR A 10 -31.02 -13.36 25.31
C THR A 10 -30.48 -12.37 24.26
N GLU A 11 -30.71 -12.64 22.98
CA GLU A 11 -30.45 -11.76 21.84
C GLU A 11 -31.33 -10.52 21.79
N GLU A 12 -32.60 -10.60 22.19
CA GLU A 12 -33.55 -9.46 22.17
C GLU A 12 -33.15 -8.41 23.20
N LYS A 13 -32.85 -8.82 24.44
CA LYS A 13 -32.37 -7.87 25.46
C LYS A 13 -31.08 -7.20 25.05
N LYS A 14 -30.15 -7.97 24.45
CA LYS A 14 -28.86 -7.42 24.00
C LYS A 14 -29.06 -6.36 22.90
N LYS A 15 -29.95 -6.63 21.94
CA LYS A 15 -30.34 -5.66 20.90
C LYS A 15 -31.03 -4.43 21.48
N GLU A 16 -31.84 -4.60 22.52
CA GLU A 16 -32.57 -3.52 23.19
C GLU A 16 -31.64 -2.56 23.94
N TYR A 17 -30.64 -3.09 24.67
CA TYR A 17 -29.59 -2.28 25.29
C TYR A 17 -28.69 -1.60 24.25
N GLU A 18 -28.33 -2.27 23.15
CA GLU A 18 -27.57 -1.67 22.05
C GLU A 18 -28.33 -0.50 21.42
N LYS A 19 -29.65 -0.66 21.19
CA LYS A 19 -30.52 0.41 20.69
C LYS A 19 -30.62 1.60 21.64
N PHE A 20 -30.79 1.35 22.94
CA PHE A 20 -30.88 2.40 23.96
C PHE A 20 -29.56 3.17 24.08
N PHE A 21 -28.44 2.46 23.94
CA PHE A 21 -27.11 3.06 23.92
C PHE A 21 -26.89 3.92 22.67
N GLU A 22 -27.27 3.43 21.48
CA GLU A 22 -27.25 4.21 20.24
C GLU A 22 -28.12 5.48 20.36
N GLU A 23 -29.36 5.36 20.85
CA GLU A 23 -30.26 6.51 21.07
C GLU A 23 -29.66 7.55 22.04
N SER A 24 -29.04 7.11 23.14
CA SER A 24 -28.39 8.01 24.10
C SER A 24 -27.18 8.77 23.54
N ILE A 25 -26.51 8.18 22.54
CA ILE A 25 -25.37 8.80 21.84
C ILE A 25 -25.87 9.84 20.83
N VAL A 26 -26.91 9.51 20.05
CA VAL A 26 -27.56 10.42 19.09
C VAL A 26 -28.05 11.70 19.79
N GLU A 27 -28.65 11.55 20.97
CA GLU A 27 -29.27 12.65 21.72
C GLU A 27 -28.24 13.64 22.29
N ASN A 28 -27.07 13.15 22.70
CA ASN A 28 -26.00 13.97 23.28
C ASN A 28 -24.96 14.49 22.26
N PHE A 29 -24.81 13.83 21.10
CA PHE A 29 -23.79 14.16 20.09
C PHE A 29 -24.30 13.99 18.64
N PRO A 30 -25.14 14.92 18.13
CA PRO A 30 -25.91 14.72 16.90
C PRO A 30 -25.09 14.62 15.59
N ASN A 31 -23.83 15.05 15.58
CA ASN A 31 -22.95 15.02 14.40
C ASN A 31 -21.81 14.00 14.48
N MET A 32 -21.63 13.33 15.63
CA MET A 32 -20.51 12.41 15.85
C MET A 32 -20.68 11.11 15.04
N GLU A 33 -21.91 10.63 14.87
CA GLU A 33 -22.18 9.40 14.15
C GLU A 33 -21.83 9.50 12.66
N ASN A 34 -22.16 10.62 12.02
CA ASN A 34 -21.81 10.87 10.62
C ASN A 34 -20.28 10.91 10.45
N GLU A 35 -19.56 11.48 11.42
CA GLU A 35 -18.10 11.49 11.42
C GLU A 35 -17.53 10.08 11.59
N ILE A 36 -18.04 9.29 12.56
CA ILE A 36 -17.62 7.90 12.78
C ILE A 36 -17.90 7.04 11.56
N VAL A 37 -19.10 7.12 10.99
CA VAL A 37 -19.49 6.37 9.79
C VAL A 37 -18.58 6.75 8.63
N ASN A 38 -18.31 8.04 8.43
CA ASN A 38 -17.39 8.50 7.39
C ASN A 38 -15.96 7.98 7.61
N GLN A 39 -15.44 8.03 8.84
CA GLN A 39 -14.12 7.50 9.20
C GLN A 39 -14.02 5.98 8.94
N VAL A 40 -15.02 5.21 9.36
CA VAL A 40 -15.08 3.76 9.12
C VAL A 40 -15.16 3.44 7.62
N GLN A 41 -16.00 4.17 6.88
CA GLN A 41 -16.10 4.01 5.43
C GLN A 41 -14.79 4.35 4.72
N GLU A 42 -14.09 5.40 5.14
CA GLU A 42 -12.80 5.79 4.60
C GLU A 42 -11.73 4.72 4.85
N ALA A 43 -11.64 4.22 6.08
CA ALA A 43 -10.73 3.12 6.43
C ALA A 43 -11.00 1.87 5.56
N GLN A 44 -12.26 1.47 5.40
CA GLN A 44 -12.64 0.35 4.53
C GLN A 44 -12.28 0.61 3.06
N ARG A 45 -12.47 1.83 2.55
CA ARG A 45 -12.09 2.21 1.18
C ARG A 45 -10.58 2.09 0.97
N ILE A 46 -9.78 2.62 1.89
CA ILE A 46 -8.30 2.55 1.83
C ILE A 46 -7.85 1.09 1.75
N ILE A 47 -8.33 0.23 2.66
CA ILE A 47 -7.99 -1.19 2.69
C ILE A 47 -8.35 -1.88 1.37
N LYS A 48 -9.56 -1.65 0.84
CA LYS A 48 -10.01 -2.23 -0.44
C LYS A 48 -9.12 -1.78 -1.60
N THR A 49 -8.76 -0.50 -1.66
CA THR A 49 -7.90 0.05 -2.71
C THR A 49 -6.49 -0.52 -2.66
N GLU A 50 -5.89 -0.63 -1.46
CA GLU A 50 -4.55 -1.19 -1.29
C GLU A 50 -4.51 -2.68 -1.63
N ASN A 51 -5.47 -3.48 -1.16
CA ASN A 51 -5.58 -4.90 -1.51
C ASN A 51 -5.70 -5.10 -3.04
N LYS A 52 -6.52 -4.28 -3.71
CA LYS A 52 -6.65 -4.33 -5.19
C LYS A 52 -5.32 -4.02 -5.88
N LYS A 53 -4.63 -2.96 -5.46
CA LYS A 53 -3.32 -2.58 -6.04
C LYS A 53 -2.27 -3.66 -5.80
N GLU A 54 -2.23 -4.25 -4.61
CA GLU A 54 -1.28 -5.30 -4.27
C GLU A 54 -1.48 -6.55 -5.14
N ASN A 55 -2.72 -6.98 -5.31
CA ASN A 55 -3.06 -8.10 -6.18
C ASN A 55 -2.67 -7.84 -7.64
N LEU A 56 -2.89 -6.61 -8.14
CA LEU A 56 -2.43 -6.22 -9.48
C LEU A 56 -0.90 -6.22 -9.59
N ARG A 57 -0.18 -5.75 -8.57
CA ARG A 57 1.30 -5.80 -8.54
C ARG A 57 1.81 -7.23 -8.59
N LYS A 58 1.17 -8.15 -7.86
CA LYS A 58 1.47 -9.60 -7.90
C LYS A 58 1.23 -10.16 -9.31
N PHE A 59 0.08 -9.86 -9.92
CA PHE A 59 -0.26 -10.33 -11.27
C PHE A 59 0.67 -9.81 -12.39
N TYR A 60 1.15 -8.57 -12.30
CA TYR A 60 2.08 -7.97 -13.26
C TYR A 60 3.56 -8.12 -12.87
N LYS A 61 3.88 -8.87 -11.82
CA LYS A 61 5.26 -9.18 -11.44
C LYS A 61 5.92 -9.99 -12.56
N GLY A 62 7.15 -9.65 -12.93
CA GLY A 62 7.91 -10.31 -14.00
C GLY A 62 7.47 -10.00 -15.44
N LYS A 63 6.27 -9.49 -15.67
CA LYS A 63 5.81 -9.10 -17.02
C LYS A 63 6.58 -7.87 -17.52
N LYS A 64 6.99 -7.91 -18.80
CA LYS A 64 7.71 -6.82 -19.48
C LYS A 64 6.88 -5.52 -19.51
N HIS A 65 5.59 -5.64 -19.82
CA HIS A 65 4.70 -4.49 -19.96
C HIS A 65 3.73 -4.41 -18.78
N LYS A 66 3.83 -3.31 -18.03
CA LYS A 66 2.94 -2.98 -16.90
C LYS A 66 2.14 -1.71 -17.22
N PRO A 67 0.90 -1.60 -16.71
CA PRO A 67 0.13 -0.36 -16.81
C PRO A 67 0.86 0.81 -16.14
N LEU A 68 0.56 2.05 -16.56
CA LEU A 68 1.26 3.25 -16.12
C LEU A 68 1.18 3.45 -14.60
N ASP A 69 0.04 3.12 -13.99
CA ASP A 69 -0.21 3.32 -12.56
C ASP A 69 0.67 2.46 -11.65
N LEU A 70 1.12 1.30 -12.15
CA LEU A 70 1.97 0.38 -11.40
C LEU A 70 3.47 0.64 -11.63
N ARG A 71 3.83 1.58 -12.51
CA ARG A 71 5.23 1.92 -12.77
C ARG A 71 5.77 2.79 -11.63
N PRO A 72 7.09 2.72 -11.34
CA PRO A 72 7.72 3.65 -10.42
C PRO A 72 7.50 5.10 -10.85
N LYS A 73 7.04 5.94 -9.92
CA LYS A 73 6.84 7.37 -10.15
C LYS A 73 8.19 8.10 -10.01
N LYS A 74 8.92 8.20 -11.12
CA LYS A 74 10.18 8.95 -11.25
C LYS A 74 9.96 10.16 -12.17
N THR A 75 10.86 11.14 -12.10
CA THR A 75 10.85 12.28 -13.03
C THR A 75 11.07 11.81 -14.47
N ARG A 76 10.60 12.61 -15.44
CA ARG A 76 10.73 12.28 -16.87
C ARG A 76 12.19 12.16 -17.31
N ALA A 77 13.07 13.00 -16.77
CA ALA A 77 14.51 12.94 -17.04
C ALA A 77 15.10 11.60 -16.61
N MET A 78 14.86 11.18 -15.36
CA MET A 78 15.34 9.90 -14.83
C MET A 78 14.81 8.68 -15.58
N ARG A 79 13.58 8.74 -16.11
CA ARG A 79 13.01 7.65 -16.91
C ARG A 79 13.65 7.49 -18.29
N ARG A 80 14.29 8.55 -18.80
CA ARG A 80 14.93 8.59 -20.12
C ARG A 80 16.44 8.36 -20.05
N TRP A 81 17.01 8.33 -18.85
CA TRP A 81 18.40 7.97 -18.65
C TRP A 81 18.66 6.52 -19.07
N LEU A 82 19.93 6.23 -19.34
CA LEU A 82 20.40 4.91 -19.66
C LEU A 82 20.22 3.97 -18.46
N ASN A 83 20.11 2.67 -18.75
CA ASN A 83 20.11 1.67 -17.70
C ASN A 83 21.52 1.57 -17.09
N LYS A 84 21.62 1.25 -15.79
CA LYS A 84 22.92 1.03 -15.12
C LYS A 84 23.81 0.04 -15.86
N HIS A 85 23.24 -0.97 -16.50
CA HIS A 85 24.01 -1.90 -17.33
C HIS A 85 24.60 -1.21 -18.56
N GLU A 86 23.77 -0.45 -19.29
CA GLU A 86 24.18 0.29 -20.49
C GLU A 86 25.23 1.36 -20.18
N GLU A 87 25.08 2.08 -19.07
CA GLU A 87 26.07 3.05 -18.60
C GLU A 87 27.43 2.42 -18.30
N ASN A 88 27.45 1.15 -17.88
CA ASN A 88 28.67 0.41 -17.58
C ASN A 88 29.19 -0.42 -18.77
N LEU A 89 28.52 -0.40 -19.92
CA LEU A 89 29.02 -1.09 -21.11
C LEU A 89 30.30 -0.40 -21.60
N LYS A 90 31.39 -1.15 -21.59
CA LYS A 90 32.70 -0.70 -22.10
C LYS A 90 33.04 -1.45 -23.37
N THR A 91 33.77 -0.79 -24.26
CA THR A 91 34.29 -1.45 -25.47
C THR A 91 35.35 -2.48 -25.10
N LYS A 92 35.54 -3.52 -25.93
CA LYS A 92 36.61 -4.52 -25.71
C LYS A 92 38.00 -3.89 -25.62
N LYS A 93 38.22 -2.80 -26.38
CA LYS A 93 39.47 -2.03 -26.33
C LYS A 93 39.67 -1.37 -24.97
N GLN A 94 38.65 -0.67 -24.47
CA GLN A 94 38.70 -0.02 -23.16
C GLN A 94 38.87 -1.04 -22.02
N GLN A 95 38.17 -2.18 -22.07
CA GLN A 95 38.34 -3.23 -21.06
C GLN A 95 39.78 -3.75 -21.00
N ARG A 96 40.41 -3.96 -22.17
CA ARG A 96 41.81 -4.39 -22.26
C ARG A 96 42.75 -3.35 -21.66
N GLU A 97 42.53 -2.07 -21.96
CA GLU A 97 43.33 -0.97 -21.45
C GLU A 97 43.22 -0.84 -19.92
N GLU A 98 42.01 -0.93 -19.37
CA GLU A 98 41.77 -0.89 -17.92
C GLU A 98 42.38 -2.10 -17.20
N GLN A 99 42.43 -3.27 -17.84
CA GLN A 99 43.10 -4.46 -17.32
C GLN A 99 44.63 -4.31 -17.33
N LEU A 100 45.18 -3.77 -18.39
CA LEU A 100 46.63 -3.61 -18.56
C LEU A 100 47.21 -2.48 -17.70
N TYR A 101 46.47 -1.37 -17.59
CA TYR A 101 46.94 -0.13 -16.96
C TYR A 101 45.95 0.34 -15.88
N PRO A 102 45.81 -0.40 -14.76
CA PRO A 102 44.96 0.04 -13.67
C PRO A 102 45.58 1.28 -12.98
N PHE A 103 44.74 2.15 -12.43
CA PHE A 103 45.21 3.30 -11.68
C PHE A 103 45.88 2.85 -10.37
N TRP A 104 47.19 3.02 -10.28
CA TRP A 104 47.94 2.66 -9.09
C TRP A 104 47.85 3.77 -8.06
N LYS A 105 47.62 3.37 -6.80
CA LYS A 105 47.78 4.27 -5.67
C LYS A 105 49.25 4.27 -5.27
N TYR A 106 49.90 5.43 -5.33
CA TYR A 106 51.28 5.61 -4.91
C TYR A 106 51.42 6.83 -4.01
N ALA A 107 52.50 6.87 -3.24
CA ALA A 107 52.88 8.01 -2.41
C ALA A 107 54.37 8.28 -2.58
N VAL A 108 54.77 9.55 -2.49
CA VAL A 108 56.18 9.95 -2.53
C VAL A 108 56.64 10.17 -1.10
N LYS A 109 57.82 9.65 -0.78
CA LYS A 109 58.45 9.87 0.52
C LYS A 109 58.88 11.35 0.61
N ALA A 110 58.61 11.99 1.74
CA ALA A 110 59.14 13.31 2.04
C ALA A 110 60.67 13.29 2.17
#